data_AF-A0A956R3B8-F1
#
_entry.id   AF-A0A956R3B8-F1
#
_cell.length_a   1.000
_cell.length_b   1.000
_cell.length_c   1.000
_cell.angle_alpha   90.00
_cell.angle_beta   90.00
_cell.angle_gamma   90.00
#
_symmetry.space_group_name_H-M   'P 1'
#
loop_
_entity.id
_entity.type
_entity.pdbx_description
1 polymer ?
#
loop_
_entity_poly.entity_id
_entity_poly.type
_entity_poly.pdbx_seq_one_letter_code
_entity_poly.pdbx_strand_id
1 'polypeptide(L)'
;MGEERRWTASYQFLEELWRGRSRIIYDPELEGLLHAGGPESGPSAGLFDALLPRGDNNGRADGRVWMALDNDRLAASFARGRGGTVFVGLDAAGEVASEEPWEVALVNLGESLATGLSPAVEGMLELLGERSEDGRTVVIMIGCELLGEDGSYEQLADLVDELCGDGRIFGLARPAMAAFYDFGTVLESDAGSETDVGIEVDNSLGSEQPRFEGFVAVVGPRVPGEGVTLVELDESPATSPRASSAPAGPRSSSGSADAEDLAALRAQLAEAQRRGDTQAIERQDLLEKLEQAEDRIAALEDREEAWGEGGGEAEEDSPTIDAVLAREQALRWDNDRLRGELERLRARPVEALEAELATVRAQLETELALRAE
;
A
#
# COMPACT_ATOMS: atom_id res chain seq x y z
N MET A 1 13.92 -0.39 11.14
CA MET A 1 12.97 -1.50 10.95
C MET A 1 13.78 -2.71 10.50
N GLY A 2 13.30 -3.95 10.62
CA GLY A 2 13.96 -5.04 9.88
C GLY A 2 13.77 -4.81 8.38
N GLU A 3 14.81 -4.99 7.58
CA GLU A 3 14.78 -4.91 6.10
C GLU A 3 13.59 -5.69 5.51
N GLU A 4 13.23 -6.81 6.14
CA GLU A 4 12.08 -7.66 5.78
C GLU A 4 10.73 -6.92 5.65
N ARG A 5 10.53 -5.84 6.38
CA ARG A 5 9.24 -5.13 6.35
C ARG A 5 9.13 -4.11 5.23
N ARG A 6 10.27 -3.62 4.71
CA ARG A 6 10.30 -2.63 3.63
C ARG A 6 9.95 -3.27 2.30
N TRP A 7 10.62 -4.37 1.92
CA TRP A 7 10.32 -5.05 0.67
C TRP A 7 8.85 -5.51 0.63
N THR A 8 8.35 -6.08 1.74
CA THR A 8 6.94 -6.51 1.84
C THR A 8 5.98 -5.35 1.55
N ALA A 9 6.20 -4.17 2.15
CA ALA A 9 5.38 -2.99 1.91
C ALA A 9 5.37 -2.58 0.43
N SER A 10 6.56 -2.44 -0.15
CA SER A 10 6.73 -1.97 -1.52
C SER A 10 6.08 -2.92 -2.52
N TYR A 11 6.31 -4.22 -2.40
CA TYR A 11 5.78 -5.18 -3.36
C TYR A 11 4.28 -5.44 -3.22
N GLN A 12 3.72 -5.28 -2.01
CA GLN A 12 2.27 -5.33 -1.80
C GLN A 12 1.58 -4.09 -2.37
N PHE A 13 2.16 -2.89 -2.21
CA PHE A 13 1.68 -1.69 -2.88
C PHE A 13 1.66 -1.84 -4.42
N LEU A 14 2.69 -2.50 -4.97
CA LEU A 14 2.85 -2.69 -6.40
C LEU A 14 2.12 -3.94 -6.95
N GLU A 15 1.41 -4.69 -6.11
CA GLU A 15 0.87 -6.01 -6.45
C GLU A 15 -0.01 -5.99 -7.71
N GLU A 16 -0.85 -4.99 -7.86
CA GLU A 16 -1.72 -4.81 -9.03
C GLU A 16 -0.95 -4.63 -10.35
N LEU A 17 0.30 -4.14 -10.26
CA LEU A 17 1.15 -3.97 -11.43
C LEU A 17 1.76 -5.29 -11.87
N TRP A 18 2.31 -6.09 -10.96
CA TRP A 18 3.15 -7.23 -11.36
C TRP A 18 2.44 -8.59 -11.29
N ARG A 19 1.39 -8.74 -10.48
CA ARG A 19 0.75 -10.05 -10.26
C ARG A 19 0.14 -10.59 -11.55
N GLY A 20 0.40 -11.87 -11.82
CA GLY A 20 -0.05 -12.55 -13.04
C GLY A 20 0.71 -12.17 -14.33
N ARG A 21 1.63 -11.20 -14.29
CA ARG A 21 2.33 -10.69 -15.49
C ARG A 21 3.76 -11.20 -15.59
N SER A 22 4.27 -11.24 -16.82
CA SER A 22 5.69 -11.55 -17.06
C SER A 22 6.54 -10.40 -16.55
N ARG A 23 7.57 -10.70 -15.74
CA ARG A 23 8.28 -9.65 -14.98
C ARG A 23 9.76 -9.91 -14.79
N ILE A 24 10.54 -8.84 -14.85
CA ILE A 24 11.94 -8.79 -14.44
C ILE A 24 12.02 -8.25 -13.02
N ILE A 25 12.85 -8.86 -12.18
CA ILE A 25 13.11 -8.43 -10.81
C ILE A 25 14.62 -8.24 -10.64
N TYR A 26 15.03 -7.08 -10.19
CA TYR A 26 16.36 -6.84 -9.64
C TYR A 26 16.18 -6.24 -8.26
N ASP A 27 16.55 -6.98 -7.22
CA ASP A 27 16.46 -6.50 -5.85
C ASP A 27 17.53 -7.19 -4.98
N PRO A 28 18.62 -6.49 -4.63
CA PRO A 28 19.67 -7.02 -3.78
C PRO A 28 19.19 -7.44 -2.38
N GLU A 29 18.18 -6.76 -1.82
CA GLU A 29 17.58 -7.13 -0.53
C GLU A 29 16.81 -8.45 -0.67
N LEU A 30 16.06 -8.61 -1.77
CA LEU A 30 15.34 -9.86 -2.08
C LEU A 30 16.31 -11.03 -2.36
N GLU A 31 17.45 -10.77 -3.00
CA GLU A 31 18.52 -11.74 -3.17
C GLU A 31 19.10 -12.19 -1.82
N GLY A 32 19.35 -11.23 -0.91
CA GLY A 32 19.76 -11.50 0.46
C GLY A 32 18.75 -12.38 1.21
N LEU A 33 17.46 -12.08 1.06
CA LEU A 33 16.36 -12.84 1.65
C LEU A 33 16.27 -14.28 1.07
N LEU A 34 16.43 -14.43 -0.25
CA LEU A 34 16.53 -15.75 -0.89
C LEU A 34 17.71 -16.56 -0.34
N HIS A 35 18.85 -15.91 -0.14
CA HIS A 35 20.04 -16.54 0.43
C HIS A 35 19.81 -17.00 1.88
N ALA A 36 19.05 -16.23 2.66
CA ALA A 36 18.66 -16.57 4.02
C ALA A 36 17.60 -17.70 4.12
N GLY A 37 17.06 -18.16 2.99
CA GLY A 37 16.03 -19.21 2.92
C GLY A 37 14.60 -18.69 2.72
N GLY A 38 14.41 -17.37 2.71
CA GLY A 38 13.12 -16.71 2.57
C GLY A 38 12.23 -16.77 3.81
N PRO A 39 11.11 -16.04 3.80
CA PRO A 39 10.09 -16.12 4.86
C PRO A 39 9.50 -17.52 4.95
N GLU A 40 9.46 -18.09 6.16
CA GLU A 40 8.99 -19.46 6.41
C GLU A 40 7.46 -19.58 6.45
N SER A 41 6.76 -18.52 6.89
CA SER A 41 5.30 -18.52 7.06
C SER A 41 4.73 -17.11 7.06
N GLY A 42 3.41 -16.99 6.81
CA GLY A 42 2.67 -15.73 6.87
C GLY A 42 2.36 -15.10 5.49
N PRO A 43 1.64 -13.97 5.49
CA PRO A 43 1.37 -13.15 4.31
C PRO A 43 2.61 -12.81 3.48
N SER A 44 3.72 -12.45 4.13
CA SER A 44 5.02 -12.22 3.47
C SER A 44 5.53 -13.45 2.71
N ALA A 45 5.34 -14.67 3.23
CA ALA A 45 5.69 -15.89 2.50
C ALA A 45 4.82 -16.10 1.24
N GLY A 46 3.52 -15.78 1.32
CA GLY A 46 2.62 -15.81 0.16
C GLY A 46 3.01 -14.80 -0.92
N LEU A 47 3.37 -13.57 -0.51
CA LEU A 47 3.86 -12.53 -1.40
C LEU A 47 5.18 -12.93 -2.07
N PHE A 48 6.12 -13.47 -1.30
CA PHE A 48 7.41 -13.95 -1.79
C PHE A 48 7.26 -15.10 -2.79
N ASP A 49 6.36 -16.05 -2.53
CA ASP A 49 6.06 -17.15 -3.45
C ASP A 49 5.35 -16.69 -4.73
N ALA A 50 4.55 -15.62 -4.65
CA ALA A 50 3.94 -15.00 -5.81
C ALA A 50 4.98 -14.22 -6.65
N LEU A 51 5.89 -13.48 -6.01
CA LEU A 51 6.97 -12.78 -6.70
C LEU A 51 7.91 -13.74 -7.42
N LEU A 52 8.33 -14.82 -6.74
CA LEU A 52 9.31 -15.79 -7.21
C LEU A 52 8.75 -17.23 -7.20
N PRO A 53 8.02 -17.68 -8.22
CA PRO A 53 7.32 -18.96 -8.20
C PRO A 53 8.23 -20.19 -8.05
N ARG A 54 7.77 -21.22 -7.31
CA ARG A 54 8.57 -22.44 -7.01
C ARG A 54 8.53 -23.55 -8.07
N GLY A 55 7.54 -23.57 -8.95
CA GLY A 55 7.39 -24.65 -9.93
C GLY A 55 6.71 -24.21 -11.21
N ASP A 56 6.61 -25.13 -12.18
CA ASP A 56 5.83 -24.92 -13.40
C ASP A 56 4.38 -24.63 -13.00
N ASN A 57 3.92 -23.43 -13.34
CA ASN A 57 2.56 -22.98 -13.09
C ASN A 57 1.59 -23.98 -13.75
N ASN A 58 1.07 -24.94 -12.97
CA ASN A 58 0.12 -25.98 -13.38
C ASN A 58 -1.22 -25.34 -13.80
N GLY A 59 -1.24 -24.63 -14.93
CA GLY A 59 -2.42 -23.99 -15.50
C GLY A 59 -2.85 -22.67 -14.84
N ARG A 60 -2.06 -22.07 -13.94
CA ARG A 60 -2.29 -20.69 -13.49
C ARG A 60 -1.61 -19.74 -14.45
N ALA A 61 -2.34 -18.71 -14.89
CA ALA A 61 -1.87 -17.66 -15.79
C ALA A 61 -0.89 -16.71 -15.09
N ASP A 62 0.12 -17.25 -14.41
CA ASP A 62 1.20 -16.47 -13.83
C ASP A 62 2.28 -16.34 -14.91
N GLY A 63 2.51 -15.09 -15.35
CA GLY A 63 3.53 -14.76 -16.36
C GLY A 63 4.94 -15.17 -15.95
N ARG A 64 5.85 -15.20 -16.93
CA ARG A 64 7.23 -15.68 -16.75
C ARG A 64 8.03 -14.70 -15.89
N VAL A 65 8.78 -15.22 -14.92
CA VAL A 65 9.57 -14.40 -13.99
C VAL A 65 11.05 -14.58 -14.27
N TRP A 66 11.77 -13.46 -14.42
CA TRP A 66 13.23 -13.42 -14.46
C TRP A 66 13.73 -12.61 -13.26
N MET A 67 14.73 -13.12 -12.56
CA MET A 67 15.40 -12.39 -11.48
C MET A 67 16.88 -12.21 -11.84
N ALA A 68 17.31 -10.96 -11.92
CA ALA A 68 18.71 -10.58 -12.05
C ALA A 68 19.37 -10.63 -10.67
N LEU A 69 20.55 -11.25 -10.60
CA LEU A 69 21.33 -11.45 -9.39
C LEU A 69 22.65 -10.68 -9.45
N ASP A 70 23.02 -10.04 -8.35
CA ASP A 70 24.35 -9.50 -8.13
C ASP A 70 25.39 -10.63 -8.09
N ASN A 71 25.04 -11.78 -7.51
CA ASN A 71 25.92 -12.95 -7.43
C ASN A 71 25.44 -14.11 -8.31
N ASP A 72 25.91 -14.12 -9.55
CA ASP A 72 25.61 -15.12 -10.58
C ASP A 72 25.83 -16.58 -10.12
N ARG A 73 26.78 -16.82 -9.21
CA ARG A 73 27.12 -18.15 -8.68
C ARG A 73 25.97 -18.80 -7.95
N LEU A 74 25.03 -18.02 -7.44
CA LEU A 74 23.85 -18.50 -6.70
C LEU A 74 22.69 -18.89 -7.62
N ALA A 75 22.70 -18.48 -8.90
CA ALA A 75 21.61 -18.69 -9.85
C ALA A 75 21.18 -20.17 -9.94
N ALA A 76 22.14 -21.08 -10.11
CA ALA A 76 21.87 -22.51 -10.19
C ALA A 76 21.38 -23.13 -8.86
N SER A 77 21.66 -22.48 -7.72
CA SER A 77 21.13 -22.89 -6.43
C SER A 77 19.68 -22.44 -6.26
N PHE A 78 19.39 -21.18 -6.58
CA PHE A 78 18.03 -20.64 -6.49
C PHE A 78 17.09 -21.31 -7.49
N ALA A 79 17.52 -21.52 -8.73
CA ALA A 79 16.73 -22.22 -9.76
C ALA A 79 16.28 -23.63 -9.32
N ARG A 80 17.06 -24.33 -8.48
CA ARG A 80 16.68 -25.64 -7.93
C ARG A 80 15.56 -25.56 -6.90
N GLY A 81 15.50 -24.48 -6.12
CA GLY A 81 14.44 -24.26 -5.13
C GLY A 81 13.23 -23.51 -5.69
N ARG A 82 13.43 -22.77 -6.78
CA ARG A 82 12.47 -21.83 -7.37
C ARG A 82 12.34 -22.09 -8.88
N GLY A 83 11.85 -23.26 -9.26
CA GLY A 83 11.81 -23.72 -10.65
C GLY A 83 10.90 -22.91 -11.59
N GLY A 84 10.02 -22.06 -11.05
CA GLY A 84 9.18 -21.15 -11.82
C GLY A 84 9.81 -19.77 -12.08
N THR A 85 11.02 -19.53 -11.58
CA THR A 85 11.79 -18.29 -11.80
C THR A 85 13.08 -18.59 -12.55
N VAL A 86 13.37 -17.80 -13.57
CA VAL A 86 14.65 -17.83 -14.29
C VAL A 86 15.62 -16.89 -13.60
N PHE A 87 16.71 -17.41 -13.04
CA PHE A 87 17.76 -16.60 -12.42
C PHE A 87 18.87 -16.33 -13.41
N VAL A 88 19.24 -15.06 -13.58
CA VAL A 88 20.31 -14.61 -14.47
C VAL A 88 21.29 -13.73 -13.68
N GLY A 89 22.58 -13.77 -14.05
CA GLY A 89 23.53 -12.78 -13.52
C GLY A 89 23.32 -11.42 -14.19
N LEU A 90 23.81 -10.36 -13.55
CA LEU A 90 23.74 -8.99 -14.08
C LEU A 90 24.26 -8.85 -15.51
N ASP A 91 25.34 -9.55 -15.88
CA ASP A 91 25.89 -9.51 -17.25
C ASP A 91 24.89 -9.96 -18.32
N ALA A 92 23.94 -10.85 -17.97
CA ALA A 92 22.89 -11.35 -18.86
C ALA A 92 21.56 -10.60 -18.67
N ALA A 93 21.45 -9.71 -17.67
CA ALA A 93 20.21 -9.00 -17.38
C ALA A 93 19.82 -8.02 -18.51
N GLY A 94 20.81 -7.44 -19.21
CA GLY A 94 20.55 -6.62 -20.40
C GLY A 94 19.93 -7.40 -21.57
N GLU A 95 20.33 -8.66 -21.77
CA GLU A 95 19.73 -9.54 -22.78
C GLU A 95 18.26 -9.82 -22.43
N VAL A 96 17.97 -10.10 -21.15
CA VAL A 96 16.59 -10.29 -20.68
C VAL A 96 15.76 -9.00 -20.83
N ALA A 97 16.33 -7.84 -20.47
CA ALA A 97 15.67 -6.55 -20.62
C ALA A 97 15.32 -6.24 -22.08
N SER A 98 16.17 -6.64 -23.03
CA SER A 98 16.00 -6.32 -24.45
C SER A 98 15.19 -7.35 -25.25
N GLU A 99 15.34 -8.65 -24.99
CA GLU A 99 14.80 -9.71 -25.85
C GLU A 99 13.55 -10.40 -25.31
N GLU A 100 13.42 -10.49 -23.98
CA GLU A 100 12.33 -11.26 -23.37
C GLU A 100 11.01 -10.46 -23.34
N PRO A 101 9.84 -11.16 -23.38
CA PRO A 101 8.53 -10.52 -23.44
C PRO A 101 8.00 -10.17 -22.03
N TRP A 102 8.78 -9.42 -21.26
CA TRP A 102 8.34 -8.91 -19.96
C TRP A 102 7.35 -7.75 -20.13
N GLU A 103 6.44 -7.61 -19.16
CA GLU A 103 5.46 -6.53 -19.09
C GLU A 103 5.81 -5.53 -17.98
N VAL A 104 6.43 -6.00 -16.90
CA VAL A 104 6.80 -5.17 -15.75
C VAL A 104 8.24 -5.45 -15.30
N ALA A 105 9.03 -4.41 -15.10
CA ALA A 105 10.33 -4.50 -14.45
C ALA A 105 10.25 -3.90 -13.04
N LEU A 106 10.72 -4.63 -12.03
CA LEU A 106 10.78 -4.22 -10.64
C LEU A 106 12.24 -4.12 -10.23
N VAL A 107 12.75 -2.90 -10.07
CA VAL A 107 14.16 -2.62 -9.82
C VAL A 107 14.30 -1.90 -8.48
N ASN A 108 14.79 -2.60 -7.46
CA ASN A 108 15.18 -2.00 -6.20
C ASN A 108 16.68 -1.70 -6.25
N LEU A 109 17.02 -0.42 -6.29
CA LEU A 109 18.40 0.04 -6.25
C LEU A 109 18.90 0.20 -4.81
N GLY A 110 18.03 0.09 -3.80
CA GLY A 110 18.39 0.23 -2.39
C GLY A 110 19.22 1.48 -2.14
N GLU A 111 20.45 1.26 -1.66
CA GLU A 111 21.48 2.29 -1.43
C GLU A 111 22.43 2.49 -2.63
N SER A 112 22.38 1.62 -3.64
CA SER A 112 23.32 1.59 -4.76
C SER A 112 23.33 2.88 -5.58
N LEU A 113 22.19 3.56 -5.73
CA LEU A 113 22.12 4.82 -6.46
C LEU A 113 22.99 5.91 -5.81
N ALA A 114 23.00 5.98 -4.48
CA ALA A 114 23.80 6.93 -3.72
C ALA A 114 25.30 6.62 -3.78
N THR A 115 25.67 5.34 -3.88
CA THR A 115 27.07 4.89 -3.92
C THR A 115 27.65 4.80 -5.33
N GLY A 116 26.81 4.97 -6.35
CA GLY A 116 27.12 4.73 -7.75
C GLY A 116 26.68 3.34 -8.21
N LEU A 117 26.02 3.30 -9.37
CA LEU A 117 25.55 2.07 -9.98
C LEU A 117 26.69 1.34 -10.67
N SER A 118 26.58 0.01 -10.77
CA SER A 118 27.51 -0.76 -11.59
C SER A 118 27.18 -0.57 -13.08
N PRO A 119 28.15 -0.64 -14.00
CA PRO A 119 27.89 -0.50 -15.43
C PRO A 119 26.86 -1.51 -15.97
N ALA A 120 26.76 -2.70 -15.35
CA ALA A 120 25.77 -3.70 -15.73
C ALA A 120 24.35 -3.29 -15.32
N VAL A 121 24.18 -2.67 -14.14
CA VAL A 121 22.89 -2.13 -13.69
C VAL A 121 22.49 -0.92 -14.51
N GLU A 122 23.44 -0.01 -14.81
CA GLU A 122 23.22 1.14 -15.70
C GLU A 122 22.74 0.68 -17.08
N GLY A 123 23.48 -0.25 -17.72
CA GLY A 123 23.09 -0.77 -19.03
C GLY A 123 21.76 -1.52 -19.02
N MET A 124 21.42 -2.21 -17.94
CA MET A 124 20.09 -2.81 -17.76
C MET A 124 19.01 -1.73 -17.67
N LEU A 125 19.21 -0.69 -16.86
CA LEU A 125 18.26 0.40 -16.67
C LEU A 125 18.02 1.18 -17.96
N GLU A 126 19.07 1.48 -18.73
CA GLU A 126 18.95 2.11 -20.06
C GLU A 126 18.03 1.31 -20.99
N LEU A 127 18.24 -0.02 -21.06
CA LEU A 127 17.41 -0.90 -21.88
C LEU A 127 15.97 -1.01 -21.36
N LEU A 128 15.77 -1.01 -20.04
CA LEU A 128 14.43 -1.01 -19.46
C LEU A 128 13.69 0.31 -19.77
N GLY A 129 14.38 1.44 -19.68
CA GLY A 129 13.88 2.77 -20.02
C GLY A 129 13.43 2.87 -21.47
N GLU A 130 14.29 2.48 -22.42
CA GLU A 130 13.96 2.44 -23.86
C GLU A 130 12.71 1.58 -24.12
N ARG A 131 12.60 0.43 -23.43
CA ARG A 131 11.47 -0.49 -23.59
C ARG A 131 10.20 -0.06 -22.87
N SER A 132 10.25 0.92 -21.98
CA SER A 132 9.06 1.47 -21.34
C SER A 132 8.17 2.20 -22.36
N GLU A 133 8.76 2.78 -23.41
CA GLU A 133 8.05 3.42 -24.53
C GLU A 133 7.18 2.44 -25.32
N ASP A 134 7.54 1.14 -25.33
CA ASP A 134 6.77 0.06 -25.97
C ASP A 134 5.50 -0.33 -25.16
N GLY A 135 5.12 0.46 -24.14
CA GLY A 135 3.95 0.22 -23.29
C GLY A 135 4.22 -0.74 -22.13
N ARG A 136 5.50 -0.98 -21.80
CA ARG A 136 5.90 -1.75 -20.62
C ARG A 136 5.98 -0.86 -19.39
N THR A 137 5.92 -1.45 -18.20
CA THR A 137 6.01 -0.71 -16.94
C THR A 137 7.35 -0.95 -16.28
N VAL A 138 8.03 0.12 -15.87
CA VAL A 138 9.29 0.05 -15.11
C VAL A 138 9.04 0.67 -13.74
N VAL A 139 9.42 -0.04 -12.69
CA VAL A 139 9.34 0.42 -11.33
C VAL A 139 10.73 0.49 -10.74
N ILE A 140 11.12 1.66 -10.25
CA ILE A 140 12.43 1.90 -9.63
C ILE A 140 12.21 2.28 -8.17
N MET A 141 12.87 1.59 -7.25
CA MET A 141 12.76 1.80 -5.80
C MET A 141 14.11 2.16 -5.23
N ILE A 142 14.13 3.11 -4.29
CA ILE A 142 15.34 3.52 -3.56
C ILE A 142 15.04 3.77 -2.07
N GLY A 143 16.07 3.60 -1.24
CA GLY A 143 16.03 3.94 0.20
C GLY A 143 16.40 5.40 0.48
N CYS A 144 16.03 5.90 1.66
CA CYS A 144 16.36 7.26 2.12
C CYS A 144 17.55 7.32 3.11
N GLU A 145 18.18 6.20 3.44
CA GLU A 145 19.16 6.09 4.54
C GLU A 145 20.41 6.96 4.35
N LEU A 146 20.95 7.00 3.14
CA LEU A 146 22.24 7.64 2.86
C LEU A 146 22.11 9.12 2.52
N LEU A 147 21.07 9.50 1.77
CA LEU A 147 20.92 10.83 1.20
C LEU A 147 19.86 11.69 1.91
N GLY A 148 19.05 11.08 2.77
CA GLY A 148 17.83 11.71 3.29
C GLY A 148 16.73 11.80 2.24
N GLU A 149 15.58 12.31 2.64
CA GLU A 149 14.36 12.33 1.82
C GLU A 149 14.55 13.18 0.55
N ASP A 150 15.00 14.43 0.69
CA ASP A 150 15.18 15.33 -0.46
C ASP A 150 16.22 14.80 -1.46
N GLY A 151 17.37 14.33 -0.95
CA GLY A 151 18.46 13.84 -1.81
C GLY A 151 18.11 12.55 -2.54
N SER A 152 17.38 11.64 -1.89
CA SER A 152 16.86 10.44 -2.53
C SER A 152 15.81 10.78 -3.59
N TYR A 153 14.87 11.69 -3.28
CA TYR A 153 13.87 12.13 -4.24
C TYR A 153 14.51 12.76 -5.49
N GLU A 154 15.44 13.70 -5.31
CA GLU A 154 16.13 14.37 -6.43
C GLU A 154 16.85 13.38 -7.33
N GLN A 155 17.62 12.44 -6.75
CA GLN A 155 18.33 11.43 -7.55
C GLN A 155 17.40 10.49 -8.31
N LEU A 156 16.28 10.09 -7.69
CA LEU A 156 15.30 9.27 -8.37
C LEU A 156 14.61 10.04 -9.50
N ALA A 157 14.26 11.30 -9.27
CA ALA A 157 13.64 12.15 -10.27
C ALA A 157 14.56 12.38 -11.47
N ASP A 158 15.84 12.70 -11.23
CA ASP A 158 16.85 12.86 -12.27
C ASP A 158 17.03 11.57 -13.07
N LEU A 159 17.11 10.42 -12.40
CA LEU A 159 17.24 9.12 -13.06
C LEU A 159 16.01 8.78 -13.92
N VAL A 160 14.80 9.07 -13.44
CA VAL A 160 13.56 8.82 -14.17
C VAL A 160 13.44 9.76 -15.37
N ASP A 161 13.77 11.05 -15.22
CA ASP A 161 13.80 12.01 -16.32
C ASP A 161 14.81 11.59 -17.40
N GLU A 162 16.03 11.18 -16.99
CA GLU A 162 17.08 10.75 -17.91
C GLU A 162 16.71 9.46 -18.67
N LEU A 163 16.19 8.44 -17.98
CA LEU A 163 15.94 7.13 -18.59
C LEU A 163 14.60 7.04 -19.32
N CYS A 164 13.59 7.75 -18.82
CA CYS A 164 12.19 7.52 -19.18
C CYS A 164 11.44 8.81 -19.56
N GLY A 165 12.01 9.98 -19.28
CA GLY A 165 11.42 11.30 -19.52
C GLY A 165 10.26 11.68 -18.58
N ASP A 166 9.39 10.75 -18.21
CA ASP A 166 8.30 11.00 -17.26
C ASP A 166 8.00 9.75 -16.42
N GLY A 167 7.53 9.98 -15.20
CA GLY A 167 7.19 8.93 -14.26
C GLY A 167 6.55 9.48 -12.99
N ARG A 168 5.78 8.63 -12.31
CA ARG A 168 5.14 9.00 -11.05
C ARG A 168 5.93 8.49 -9.87
N ILE A 169 6.30 9.39 -8.96
CA ILE A 169 7.02 9.06 -7.73
C ILE A 169 6.07 9.00 -6.55
N PHE A 170 6.16 7.92 -5.78
CA PHE A 170 5.44 7.68 -4.54
C PHE A 170 6.42 7.64 -3.36
N GLY A 171 6.04 8.23 -2.23
CA GLY A 171 6.80 8.14 -0.99
C GLY A 171 6.27 7.03 -0.10
N LEU A 172 7.16 6.13 0.36
CA LEU A 172 6.86 5.14 1.37
C LEU A 172 7.08 5.75 2.75
N ALA A 173 6.00 6.04 3.47
CA ALA A 173 6.07 6.59 4.83
C ALA A 173 5.63 5.57 5.87
N ARG A 174 6.27 5.63 7.04
CA ARG A 174 5.82 4.91 8.23
C ARG A 174 5.32 5.88 9.29
N PRO A 175 4.00 6.09 9.43
CA PRO A 175 3.50 6.94 10.48
C PRO A 175 3.82 6.33 11.85
N ALA A 176 4.50 7.08 12.71
CA ALA A 176 4.64 6.75 14.12
C ALA A 176 3.35 7.16 14.83
N MET A 177 2.33 6.29 14.83
CA MET A 177 1.11 6.56 15.59
C MET A 177 1.29 6.12 17.04
N ALA A 178 1.32 7.09 17.96
CA ALA A 178 1.10 6.89 19.37
C ALA A 178 -0.04 7.83 19.79
N ALA A 179 -1.16 7.26 20.23
CA ALA A 179 -2.29 8.03 20.74
C ALA A 179 -2.29 7.95 22.27
N PHE A 180 -2.26 9.11 22.92
CA PHE A 180 -2.52 9.25 24.34
C PHE A 180 -3.94 9.79 24.49
N TYR A 181 -4.76 9.10 25.29
CA TYR A 181 -6.10 9.54 25.62
C TYR A 181 -6.06 10.10 27.05
N ASP A 182 -6.35 11.40 27.21
CA ASP A 182 -6.60 11.97 28.52
C ASP A 182 -8.04 11.62 28.94
N PHE A 183 -8.17 10.93 30.07
CA PHE A 183 -9.46 10.56 30.66
C PHE A 183 -9.92 11.57 31.73
N GLY A 184 -9.24 12.72 31.82
CA GLY A 184 -9.43 13.71 32.86
C GLY A 184 -8.77 13.32 34.18
N THR A 185 -8.82 14.24 35.14
CA THR A 185 -8.37 13.94 36.51
C THR A 185 -9.33 12.97 37.18
N VAL A 186 -8.79 11.97 37.89
CA VAL A 186 -9.58 11.09 38.77
C VAL A 186 -10.12 11.95 39.91
N LEU A 187 -11.25 12.60 39.70
CA LEU A 187 -11.96 13.31 40.74
C LEU A 187 -12.62 12.27 41.63
N GLU A 188 -12.26 12.29 42.92
CA GLU A 188 -13.04 11.61 43.95
C GLU A 188 -14.50 12.05 43.81
N SER A 189 -15.36 11.07 43.61
CA SER A 189 -16.76 11.24 43.25
C SER A 189 -17.51 12.04 44.32
N ASP A 190 -17.79 13.31 44.06
CA ASP A 190 -18.89 14.01 44.71
C ASP A 190 -19.98 14.30 43.67
N ALA A 191 -21.08 13.57 43.88
CA ALA A 191 -22.39 13.62 43.28
C ALA A 191 -22.72 14.79 42.31
N GLY A 192 -23.14 14.41 41.11
CA GLY A 192 -24.40 14.95 40.59
C GLY A 192 -24.36 15.89 39.39
N SER A 193 -23.36 15.86 38.52
CA SER A 193 -23.49 16.45 37.18
C SER A 193 -23.01 15.49 36.10
N GLU A 194 -23.93 15.12 35.21
CA GLU A 194 -23.62 14.56 33.88
C GLU A 194 -22.91 15.65 33.08
N THR A 195 -21.61 15.79 33.31
CA THR A 195 -20.74 16.67 32.53
C THR A 195 -20.07 15.79 31.48
N ASP A 196 -20.45 16.01 30.23
CA ASP A 196 -19.89 15.36 29.06
C ASP A 196 -18.38 15.62 29.05
N VAL A 197 -17.57 14.59 29.33
CA VAL A 197 -16.11 14.72 29.37
C VAL A 197 -15.64 14.76 27.93
N GLY A 198 -15.43 15.96 27.40
CA GLY A 198 -14.87 16.16 26.07
C GLY A 198 -13.50 15.50 25.99
N ILE A 199 -13.38 14.45 25.18
CA ILE A 199 -12.09 13.83 24.88
C ILE A 199 -11.31 14.83 24.03
N GLU A 200 -10.30 15.47 24.62
CA GLU A 200 -9.40 16.36 23.91
C GLU A 200 -8.25 15.52 23.34
N VAL A 201 -8.20 15.38 22.02
CA VAL A 201 -7.15 14.61 21.33
C VAL A 201 -5.99 15.56 21.03
N ASP A 202 -4.86 15.37 21.70
CA ASP A 202 -3.63 16.10 21.44
C ASP A 202 -2.97 15.59 20.15
N ASN A 203 -3.17 16.32 19.05
CA ASN A 203 -2.54 16.05 17.75
C ASN A 203 -1.15 16.70 17.60
N SER A 204 -0.59 17.32 18.65
CA SER A 204 0.67 18.08 18.56
C SER A 204 1.95 17.25 18.52
N LEU A 205 1.85 15.91 18.63
CA LEU A 205 3.01 15.01 18.72
C LEU A 205 3.47 14.39 17.38
N GLY A 206 2.82 14.70 16.27
CA GLY A 206 3.28 14.31 14.92
C GLY A 206 3.98 15.46 14.22
N SER A 207 5.09 15.21 13.52
CA SER A 207 5.56 16.16 12.50
C SER A 207 4.43 16.36 11.48
N GLU A 208 4.18 17.61 11.04
CA GLU A 208 3.12 17.93 10.08
C GLU A 208 3.27 17.17 8.74
N GLN A 209 4.46 16.62 8.47
CA GLN A 209 4.75 15.79 7.32
C GLN A 209 5.27 14.41 7.77
N PRO A 210 4.78 13.32 7.15
CA PRO A 210 5.27 11.98 7.42
C PRO A 210 6.70 11.84 6.90
N ARG A 211 7.58 11.24 7.69
CA ARG A 211 8.94 10.90 7.22
C ARG A 211 8.89 9.74 6.23
N PHE A 212 9.60 9.88 5.13
CA PHE A 212 9.70 8.87 4.09
C PHE A 212 10.92 7.96 4.34
N GLU A 213 10.69 6.65 4.26
CA GLU A 213 11.74 5.64 4.37
C GLU A 213 12.32 5.25 2.99
N GLY A 214 11.59 5.53 1.91
CA GLY A 214 12.00 5.23 0.55
C GLY A 214 11.06 5.86 -0.48
N PHE A 215 11.49 5.86 -1.74
CA PHE A 215 10.69 6.32 -2.87
C PHE A 215 10.54 5.22 -3.91
N VAL A 216 9.40 5.24 -4.60
CA VAL A 216 9.04 4.30 -5.65
C VAL A 216 8.61 5.11 -6.87
N ALA A 217 9.39 5.07 -7.95
CA ALA A 217 9.00 5.61 -9.24
C ALA A 217 8.32 4.53 -10.08
N VAL A 218 7.18 4.86 -10.68
CA VAL A 218 6.48 4.01 -11.65
C VAL A 218 6.42 4.73 -12.99
N VAL A 219 7.00 4.11 -14.00
CA VAL A 219 7.07 4.57 -15.38
C VAL A 219 6.24 3.64 -16.26
N GLY A 220 5.44 4.22 -17.15
CA GLY A 220 4.69 3.49 -18.17
C GLY A 220 3.17 3.69 -18.08
N PRO A 221 2.39 2.98 -18.91
CA PRO A 221 0.96 3.26 -19.09
C PRO A 221 0.08 2.82 -17.90
N ARG A 222 0.65 2.09 -16.93
CA ARG A 222 -0.05 1.57 -15.76
C ARG A 222 0.62 2.12 -14.52
N VAL A 223 -0.14 2.92 -13.77
CA VAL A 223 0.32 3.57 -12.55
C VAL A 223 -0.66 3.20 -11.43
N PRO A 224 -0.19 2.94 -10.20
CA PRO A 224 -1.07 2.73 -9.06
C PRO A 224 -2.04 3.90 -8.85
N GLY A 225 -3.16 3.62 -8.18
CA GLY A 225 -4.17 4.64 -7.87
C GLY A 225 -3.62 5.83 -7.09
N GLU A 226 -4.22 7.00 -7.28
CA GLU A 226 -3.79 8.23 -6.63
C GLU A 226 -4.17 8.28 -5.14
N GLY A 227 -3.33 8.88 -4.31
CA GLY A 227 -3.61 9.11 -2.90
C GLY A 227 -2.85 8.17 -1.97
N VAL A 228 -3.36 8.01 -0.75
CA VAL A 228 -2.70 7.22 0.30
C VAL A 228 -3.16 5.76 0.20
N THR A 229 -2.20 4.85 0.06
CA THR A 229 -2.45 3.40 0.15
C THR A 229 -1.90 2.89 1.48
N LEU A 230 -2.77 2.32 2.31
CA LEU A 230 -2.36 1.68 3.56
C LEU A 230 -1.99 0.22 3.27
N VAL A 231 -0.78 -0.16 3.66
CA VAL A 231 -0.26 -1.52 3.46
C VAL A 231 -0.15 -2.21 4.82
N GLU A 232 -0.84 -3.33 4.97
CA GLU A 232 -0.80 -4.14 6.19
C GLU A 232 0.48 -4.96 6.22
N LEU A 233 1.33 -4.71 7.23
CA LEU A 233 2.57 -5.46 7.45
C LEU A 233 2.40 -6.52 8.52
N ASP A 234 3.07 -7.66 8.36
CA ASP A 234 3.11 -8.70 9.37
C ASP A 234 3.62 -8.14 10.71
N GLU A 235 2.85 -8.38 11.77
CA GLU A 235 3.31 -8.17 13.14
C GLU A 235 4.48 -9.12 13.41
N SER A 236 5.72 -8.66 13.19
CA SER A 236 6.89 -9.37 13.73
C SER A 236 6.62 -9.69 15.20
N PRO A 237 6.90 -10.91 15.69
CA PRO A 237 6.73 -11.24 17.08
C PRO A 237 7.70 -10.40 17.90
N ALA A 238 7.25 -9.21 18.30
CA ALA A 238 7.98 -8.37 19.22
C ALA A 238 8.21 -9.21 20.47
N THR A 239 9.49 -9.34 20.80
CA THR A 239 10.04 -9.98 21.98
C THR A 239 9.24 -9.57 23.21
N SER A 240 8.24 -10.38 23.58
CA SER A 240 7.49 -10.18 24.81
C SER A 240 8.48 -10.26 25.98
N PRO A 241 8.44 -9.32 26.94
CA PRO A 241 9.25 -9.45 28.14
C PRO A 241 8.80 -10.72 28.87
N ARG A 242 9.76 -11.64 29.01
CA ARG A 242 9.71 -12.85 29.85
C ARG A 242 8.84 -12.68 31.09
N ALA A 243 7.67 -13.31 31.08
CA ALA A 243 7.07 -13.86 32.29
C ALA A 243 7.36 -15.36 32.32
N SER A 244 8.46 -15.74 32.96
CA SER A 244 8.75 -17.13 33.32
C SER A 244 7.72 -17.63 34.34
N SER A 245 7.00 -18.73 34.04
CA SER A 245 7.10 -20.02 34.76
C SER A 245 5.90 -20.98 34.50
N ALA A 246 6.14 -22.01 33.65
CA ALA A 246 5.92 -23.48 33.81
C ALA A 246 4.63 -24.09 34.46
N PRO A 247 4.33 -25.41 34.30
CA PRO A 247 4.77 -26.42 33.33
C PRO A 247 3.61 -27.24 32.67
N ALA A 248 4.02 -28.13 31.76
CA ALA A 248 3.27 -29.09 30.96
C ALA A 248 2.22 -29.98 31.66
N GLY A 249 1.19 -30.34 30.88
CA GLY A 249 0.36 -31.53 31.08
C GLY A 249 -0.16 -32.06 29.73
N PRO A 250 -0.08 -33.37 29.43
CA PRO A 250 -0.60 -33.92 28.19
C PRO A 250 -2.04 -34.40 28.39
N ARG A 251 -3.01 -33.86 27.64
CA ARG A 251 -4.34 -34.47 27.51
C ARG A 251 -4.92 -34.32 26.11
N SER A 252 -5.21 -35.48 25.54
CA SER A 252 -6.09 -35.77 24.43
C SER A 252 -7.50 -35.18 24.59
N SER A 253 -8.02 -34.54 23.53
CA SER A 253 -9.47 -34.47 23.26
C SER A 253 -9.75 -34.03 21.81
N SER A 254 -9.91 -35.01 20.92
CA SER A 254 -10.33 -34.86 19.52
C SER A 254 -11.84 -34.60 19.38
N GLY A 255 -12.34 -33.53 20.03
CA GLY A 255 -13.74 -33.10 19.93
C GLY A 255 -13.99 -31.63 20.29
N SER A 256 -12.93 -30.84 20.52
CA SER A 256 -13.00 -29.39 20.84
C SER A 256 -12.70 -28.50 19.64
N ALA A 257 -11.89 -28.99 18.68
CA ALA A 257 -11.44 -28.22 17.53
C ALA A 257 -12.61 -27.71 16.68
N ASP A 258 -13.58 -28.58 16.38
CA ASP A 258 -14.73 -28.21 15.54
C ASP A 258 -15.67 -27.18 16.21
N ALA A 259 -15.72 -27.13 17.55
CA ALA A 259 -16.51 -26.12 18.26
C ALA A 259 -15.80 -24.75 18.28
N GLU A 260 -14.47 -24.76 18.36
CA GLU A 260 -13.61 -23.59 18.29
C GLU A 260 -13.59 -23.00 16.87
N ASP A 261 -13.54 -23.84 15.83
CA ASP A 261 -13.58 -23.40 14.42
C ASP A 261 -14.91 -22.74 14.07
N LEU A 262 -16.04 -23.26 14.59
CA LEU A 262 -17.36 -22.66 14.36
C LEU A 262 -17.54 -21.36 15.16
N ALA A 263 -16.95 -21.26 16.35
CA ALA A 263 -16.89 -20.01 17.10
C ALA A 263 -16.03 -18.96 16.38
N ALA A 264 -14.91 -19.36 15.78
CA ALA A 264 -14.04 -18.50 14.98
C ALA A 264 -14.74 -17.98 13.72
N LEU A 265 -15.43 -18.85 12.97
CA LEU A 265 -16.22 -18.44 11.78
C LEU A 265 -17.36 -17.48 12.13
N ARG A 266 -18.03 -17.69 13.28
CA ARG A 266 -19.06 -16.75 13.78
C ARG A 266 -18.46 -15.41 14.18
N ALA A 267 -17.28 -15.40 14.77
CA ALA A 267 -16.56 -14.17 15.11
C ALA A 267 -16.16 -13.40 13.84
N GLN A 268 -15.64 -14.10 12.82
CA GLN A 268 -15.31 -13.53 11.52
C GLN A 268 -16.53 -12.96 10.80
N LEU A 269 -17.68 -13.63 10.83
CA LEU A 269 -18.93 -13.11 10.27
C LEU A 269 -19.40 -11.83 11.00
N ALA A 270 -19.36 -11.83 12.34
CA ALA A 270 -19.73 -10.67 13.13
C ALA A 270 -18.76 -9.48 12.94
N GLU A 271 -17.49 -9.76 12.66
CA GLU A 271 -16.51 -8.73 12.31
C GLU A 271 -16.71 -8.20 10.89
N ALA A 272 -16.98 -9.06 9.91
CA ALA A 272 -17.32 -8.65 8.56
C ALA A 272 -18.59 -7.79 8.51
N GLN A 273 -19.61 -8.14 9.31
CA GLN A 273 -20.83 -7.33 9.47
C GLN A 273 -20.52 -5.95 10.04
N ARG A 274 -19.71 -5.88 11.11
CA ARG A 274 -19.29 -4.59 11.69
C ARG A 274 -18.52 -3.72 10.71
N ARG A 275 -17.61 -4.32 9.91
CA ARG A 275 -16.87 -3.60 8.85
C ARG A 275 -17.82 -3.06 7.77
N GLY A 276 -18.83 -3.85 7.38
CA GLY A 276 -19.86 -3.41 6.44
C GLY A 276 -20.68 -2.24 6.98
N ASP A 277 -21.09 -2.29 8.25
CA ASP A 277 -21.84 -1.21 8.90
C ASP A 277 -20.99 0.06 9.01
N THR A 278 -19.71 -0.05 9.36
CA THR A 278 -18.78 1.09 9.38
C THR A 278 -18.62 1.72 8.01
N GLN A 279 -18.44 0.92 6.95
CA GLN A 279 -18.36 1.42 5.58
C GLN A 279 -19.66 2.08 5.10
N ALA A 280 -20.81 1.59 5.55
CA ALA A 280 -22.09 2.22 5.24
C ALA A 280 -22.22 3.59 5.90
N ILE A 281 -21.75 3.73 7.15
CA ILE A 281 -21.71 5.01 7.87
C ILE A 281 -20.74 5.98 7.19
N GLU A 282 -19.53 5.54 6.85
CA GLU A 282 -18.54 6.34 6.14
C GLU A 282 -19.07 6.83 4.78
N ARG A 283 -19.76 5.95 4.04
CA ARG A 283 -20.41 6.32 2.78
C ARG A 283 -21.49 7.38 3.00
N GLN A 284 -22.28 7.27 4.07
CA GLN A 284 -23.30 8.27 4.38
C GLN A 284 -22.67 9.63 4.75
N ASP A 285 -21.63 9.63 5.59
CA ASP A 285 -20.88 10.84 5.97
C ASP A 285 -20.25 11.54 4.75
N LEU A 286 -19.70 10.77 3.81
CA LEU A 286 -19.18 11.32 2.55
C LEU A 286 -20.28 11.92 1.66
N LEU A 287 -21.47 11.33 1.64
CA LEU A 287 -22.62 11.88 0.90
C LEU A 287 -23.12 13.19 1.53
N GLU A 288 -23.20 13.26 2.87
CA GLU A 288 -23.58 14.48 3.59
C GLU A 288 -22.56 15.61 3.38
N LYS A 289 -21.25 15.29 3.38
CA LYS A 289 -20.19 16.25 3.06
C LYS A 289 -20.27 16.76 1.62
N LEU A 290 -20.65 15.90 0.67
CA LEU A 290 -20.83 16.28 -0.72
C LEU A 290 -22.02 17.22 -0.88
N GLU A 291 -23.15 16.91 -0.26
CA GLU A 291 -24.34 17.79 -0.23
C GLU A 291 -23.99 19.16 0.38
N GLN A 292 -23.26 19.18 1.50
CA GLN A 292 -22.80 20.43 2.12
C GLN A 292 -21.86 21.24 1.21
N ALA A 293 -20.99 20.58 0.44
CA ALA A 293 -20.11 21.23 -0.50
C ALA A 293 -20.88 21.81 -1.70
N GLU A 294 -21.88 21.09 -2.21
CA GLU A 294 -22.78 21.55 -3.27
C GLU A 294 -23.59 22.78 -2.82
N ASP A 295 -24.16 22.75 -1.61
CA ASP A 295 -24.86 23.90 -1.02
C ASP A 295 -23.94 25.12 -0.87
N ARG A 296 -22.68 24.90 -0.51
CA ARG A 296 -21.69 25.97 -0.37
C ARG A 296 -21.32 26.58 -1.72
N ILE A 297 -21.21 25.76 -2.78
CA ILE A 297 -20.96 26.24 -4.14
C ILE A 297 -22.15 27.09 -4.60
N ALA A 298 -23.39 26.59 -4.46
CA ALA A 298 -24.59 27.34 -4.82
C ALA A 298 -24.67 28.70 -4.07
N ALA A 299 -24.35 28.71 -2.77
CA ALA A 299 -24.32 29.96 -1.99
C ALA A 299 -23.22 30.94 -2.42
N LEU A 300 -22.09 30.44 -2.94
CA LEU A 300 -21.03 31.29 -3.49
C LEU A 300 -21.41 31.84 -4.87
N GLU A 301 -22.02 31.02 -5.72
CA GLU A 301 -22.55 31.43 -7.03
C GLU A 301 -23.62 32.52 -6.88
N ASP A 302 -24.58 32.34 -5.97
CA ASP A 302 -25.59 33.36 -5.64
C ASP A 302 -24.96 34.68 -5.17
N ARG A 303 -23.85 34.60 -4.41
CA ARG A 303 -23.13 35.78 -3.90
C ARG A 303 -22.36 36.50 -5.01
N GLU A 304 -21.75 35.76 -5.93
CA GLU A 304 -21.06 36.32 -7.09
C GLU A 304 -22.04 37.01 -8.04
N GLU A 305 -23.22 36.43 -8.28
CA GLU A 305 -24.28 37.04 -9.08
C GLU A 305 -24.79 38.34 -8.42
N ALA A 306 -25.00 38.34 -7.10
CA ALA A 306 -25.37 39.53 -6.34
C ALA A 306 -24.30 40.64 -6.38
N TRP A 307 -23.01 40.29 -6.46
CA TRP A 307 -21.91 41.25 -6.62
C TRP A 307 -21.79 41.75 -8.07
N GLY A 308 -22.16 40.92 -9.06
CA GLY A 308 -22.20 41.28 -10.48
C GLY A 308 -23.29 42.30 -10.84
N GLU A 309 -24.43 42.29 -10.13
CA GLU A 309 -25.55 43.21 -10.38
C GLU A 309 -25.52 44.48 -9.50
N GLY A 310 -24.76 44.48 -8.41
CA GLY A 310 -24.68 45.56 -7.41
C GLY A 310 -23.38 46.35 -7.44
N GLY A 311 -23.07 47.04 -8.54
CA GLY A 311 -21.97 48.01 -8.56
C GLY A 311 -22.23 49.19 -7.63
N GLY A 312 -21.66 49.19 -6.42
CA GLY A 312 -21.76 50.33 -5.51
C GLY A 312 -21.05 50.16 -4.17
N GLU A 313 -19.85 50.72 -4.08
CA GLU A 313 -19.17 51.28 -2.89
C GLU A 313 -19.15 50.45 -1.57
N ALA A 314 -18.10 49.64 -1.40
CA ALA A 314 -17.53 49.28 -0.09
C ALA A 314 -16.07 48.80 -0.22
N GLU A 315 -15.12 49.75 -0.21
CA GLU A 315 -13.78 49.61 0.41
C GLU A 315 -14.03 49.49 1.95
N GLU A 316 -13.46 48.60 2.77
CA GLU A 316 -12.15 47.96 2.88
C GLU A 316 -12.32 46.58 3.56
N ASP A 317 -12.27 45.47 2.82
CA ASP A 317 -11.88 44.10 3.26
C ASP A 317 -12.24 43.05 2.20
N SER A 318 -12.12 43.41 0.91
CA SER A 318 -12.25 42.41 -0.14
C SER A 318 -10.96 41.60 -0.19
N PRO A 319 -10.99 40.26 0.01
CA PRO A 319 -9.81 39.43 -0.17
C PRO A 319 -9.23 39.71 -1.56
N THR A 320 -7.90 39.84 -1.65
CA THR A 320 -7.23 40.08 -2.93
C THR A 320 -7.70 39.04 -3.95
N ILE A 321 -7.88 39.46 -5.21
CA ILE A 321 -8.35 38.59 -6.30
C ILE A 321 -7.55 37.28 -6.34
N ASP A 322 -6.25 37.34 -6.04
CA ASP A 322 -5.37 36.17 -5.94
C ASP A 322 -5.76 35.20 -4.82
N ALA A 323 -6.24 35.69 -3.67
CA ALA A 323 -6.73 34.85 -2.57
C ALA A 323 -8.06 34.18 -2.90
N VAL A 324 -8.92 34.85 -3.68
CA VAL A 324 -10.17 34.26 -4.18
C VAL A 324 -9.87 33.19 -5.22
N LEU A 325 -8.95 33.45 -6.17
CA LEU A 325 -8.53 32.49 -7.19
C LEU A 325 -7.81 31.27 -6.61
N ALA A 326 -6.93 31.48 -5.61
CA ALA A 326 -6.26 30.38 -4.91
C ALA A 326 -7.27 29.50 -4.15
N ARG A 327 -8.30 30.12 -3.55
CA ARG A 327 -9.39 29.41 -2.88
C ARG A 327 -10.28 28.65 -3.87
N GLU A 328 -10.58 29.24 -5.02
CA GLU A 328 -11.31 28.57 -6.10
C GLU A 328 -10.55 27.35 -6.63
N GLN A 329 -9.23 27.48 -6.87
CA GLN A 329 -8.38 26.36 -7.28
C GLN A 329 -8.32 25.25 -6.22
N ALA A 330 -8.17 25.60 -4.94
CA ALA A 330 -8.19 24.63 -3.86
C ALA A 330 -9.53 23.86 -3.79
N LEU A 331 -10.66 24.57 -3.93
CA LEU A 331 -11.98 23.95 -3.96
C LEU A 331 -12.18 23.06 -5.18
N ARG A 332 -11.63 23.42 -6.35
CA ARG A 332 -11.65 22.55 -7.54
C ARG A 332 -10.87 21.26 -7.32
N TRP A 333 -9.67 21.36 -6.76
CA TRP A 333 -8.87 20.17 -6.41
C TRP A 333 -9.58 19.28 -5.39
N ASP A 334 -10.19 19.85 -4.35
CA ASP A 334 -10.97 19.09 -3.38
C ASP A 334 -12.18 18.40 -4.03
N ASN A 335 -12.86 19.07 -4.97
CA ASN A 335 -13.99 18.50 -5.67
C ASN A 335 -13.58 17.32 -6.57
N ASP A 336 -12.48 17.47 -7.31
CA ASP A 336 -11.94 16.40 -8.16
C ASP A 336 -11.45 15.21 -7.32
N ARG A 337 -10.80 15.47 -6.17
CA ARG A 337 -10.41 14.43 -5.21
C ARG A 337 -11.62 13.65 -4.70
N LEU A 338 -12.65 14.36 -4.20
CA LEU A 338 -13.86 13.73 -3.67
C LEU A 338 -14.63 12.96 -4.75
N ARG A 339 -14.69 13.48 -5.98
CA ARG A 339 -15.27 12.76 -7.13
C ARG A 339 -14.51 11.46 -7.42
N GLY A 340 -13.18 11.50 -7.42
CA GLY A 340 -12.35 10.31 -7.62
C GLY A 340 -12.48 9.28 -6.50
N GLU A 341 -12.64 9.72 -5.25
CA GLU A 341 -12.92 8.83 -4.10
C GLU A 341 -14.30 8.18 -4.21
N LEU A 342 -15.32 8.95 -4.59
CA LEU A 342 -16.69 8.45 -4.79
C LEU A 342 -16.76 7.49 -5.99
N GLU A 343 -16.05 7.80 -7.07
CA GLU A 343 -15.93 6.92 -8.23
C GLU A 343 -15.21 5.62 -7.88
N ARG A 344 -14.14 5.67 -7.07
CA ARG A 344 -13.48 4.46 -6.54
C ARG A 344 -14.41 3.62 -5.65
N LEU A 345 -15.17 4.26 -4.76
CA LEU A 345 -16.14 3.57 -3.92
C LEU A 345 -17.30 2.97 -4.73
N ARG A 346 -17.71 3.61 -5.83
CA ARG A 346 -18.70 3.07 -6.79
C ARG A 346 -18.12 1.97 -7.67
N ALA A 347 -16.86 2.09 -8.06
CA ALA A 347 -16.16 1.14 -8.92
C ALA A 347 -15.75 -0.12 -8.16
N ARG A 348 -15.65 -0.07 -6.82
CA ARG A 348 -15.55 -1.27 -5.98
C ARG A 348 -16.87 -2.04 -6.12
N PRO A 349 -16.89 -3.17 -6.84
CA PRO A 349 -18.14 -3.79 -7.22
C PRO A 349 -18.82 -4.32 -5.96
N VAL A 350 -20.05 -3.85 -5.70
CA VAL A 350 -20.93 -4.39 -4.66
C VAL A 350 -21.04 -5.91 -4.83
N GLU A 351 -20.97 -6.41 -6.06
CA GLU A 351 -20.92 -7.82 -6.42
C GLU A 351 -19.73 -8.58 -5.80
N ALA A 352 -18.56 -7.95 -5.59
CA ALA A 352 -17.42 -8.60 -4.94
C ALA A 352 -17.67 -8.76 -3.43
N LEU A 353 -18.21 -7.74 -2.78
CA LEU A 353 -18.58 -7.82 -1.36
C LEU A 353 -19.77 -8.76 -1.13
N GLU A 354 -20.75 -8.77 -2.04
CA GLU A 354 -21.87 -9.71 -2.04
C GLU A 354 -21.39 -11.15 -2.33
N ALA A 355 -20.41 -11.34 -3.22
CA ALA A 355 -19.81 -12.64 -3.50
C ALA A 355 -18.99 -13.16 -2.31
N GLU A 356 -18.24 -12.30 -1.61
CA GLU A 356 -17.54 -12.65 -0.38
C GLU A 356 -18.54 -13.05 0.72
N LEU A 357 -19.61 -12.27 0.91
CA LEU A 357 -20.69 -12.61 1.84
C LEU A 357 -21.40 -13.92 1.48
N ALA A 358 -21.67 -14.15 0.19
CA ALA A 358 -22.28 -15.39 -0.29
C ALA A 358 -21.35 -16.59 -0.07
N THR A 359 -20.05 -16.41 -0.28
CA THR A 359 -19.03 -17.46 -0.08
C THR A 359 -18.92 -17.84 1.39
N VAL A 360 -18.85 -16.86 2.29
CA VAL A 360 -18.79 -17.09 3.74
C VAL A 360 -20.09 -17.72 4.25
N ARG A 361 -21.26 -17.31 3.74
CA ARG A 361 -22.55 -17.96 4.06
C ARG A 361 -22.61 -19.41 3.60
N ALA A 362 -22.15 -19.70 2.38
CA ALA A 362 -22.11 -21.06 1.84
C ALA A 362 -21.16 -21.97 2.64
N GLN A 363 -20.00 -21.46 3.08
CA GLN A 363 -19.09 -22.17 3.96
C GLN A 363 -19.73 -22.51 5.31
N LEU A 364 -20.45 -21.54 5.90
CA LEU A 364 -21.18 -21.76 7.15
C LEU A 364 -22.29 -22.81 7.01
N GLU A 365 -23.06 -22.78 5.93
CA GLU A 365 -24.12 -23.76 5.66
C GLU A 365 -23.56 -25.17 5.42
N THR A 366 -22.42 -25.27 4.73
CA THR A 366 -21.74 -26.55 4.48
C THR A 366 -21.23 -27.18 5.78
N GLU A 367 -20.61 -26.39 6.66
CA GLU A 367 -20.19 -26.82 8.00
C GLU A 367 -21.37 -27.24 8.89
N LEU A 368 -22.51 -26.56 8.78
CA LEU A 368 -23.73 -26.92 9.52
C LEU A 368 -24.37 -28.22 8.98
N ALA A 369 -24.36 -28.43 7.67
CA ALA A 369 -24.89 -29.64 7.03
C ALA A 369 -24.04 -30.88 7.34
N LEU A 370 -22.70 -30.75 7.32
CA LEU A 370 -21.77 -31.82 7.70
C LEU A 370 -21.92 -32.28 9.16
N ARG A 371 -22.53 -31.47 10.03
CA ARG A 371 -22.83 -31.83 11.43
C ARG A 371 -24.23 -32.38 11.65
N ALA A 372 -25.11 -32.30 10.65
CA ALA A 372 -26.46 -32.83 10.73
C ALA A 372 -26.57 -34.29 10.27
N GLU A 373 -25.57 -34.77 9.51
CA GLU A 373 -25.34 -36.18 9.17
C GLU A 373 -24.53 -36.90 10.25
#